data_AF-A0A1U7F1Z1-F1
#
_entry.id   AF-A0A1U7F1Z1-F1
#
_cell.length_a   1.000
_cell.length_b   1.000
_cell.length_c   1.000
_cell.angle_alpha   90.00
_cell.angle_beta   90.00
_cell.angle_gamma   90.00
#
_symmetry.space_group_name_H-M   'P 1'
#
loop_
_entity.id
_entity.type
_entity.pdbx_description
1 polymer ?
#
loop_
_entity_poly.entity_id
_entity_poly.type
_entity_poly.pdbx_seq_one_letter_code
_entity_poly.pdbx_strand_id
1 'polypeptide(L)'
;MTEPEIGGGTVFIDLKTSVSCTKNAALFWYNLMRSGAVDMRSYHAACPVLTGTKWTANKWFHESGQEWRRPCGLNQLDQERYVGDLGAPEPKRHLNIRSEKARK
;
A
#
# COMPACT_ATOMS: atom_id res chain seq x y z
N MET A 1 10.90 -3.19 -12.62
CA MET A 1 10.23 -2.63 -13.82
C MET A 1 10.56 -1.15 -13.95
N THR A 2 10.05 -0.44 -14.97
CA THR A 2 10.51 0.92 -15.34
C THR A 2 9.95 2.01 -14.41
N GLU A 3 10.61 3.18 -14.45
CA GLU A 3 10.20 4.40 -13.76
C GLU A 3 9.99 5.49 -14.82
N PRO A 4 8.81 6.16 -14.86
CA PRO A 4 8.58 7.30 -15.74
C PRO A 4 9.29 8.55 -15.21
N GLU A 5 9.63 9.50 -16.09
CA GLU A 5 10.27 10.75 -15.64
C GLU A 5 9.30 11.68 -14.91
N ILE A 6 8.02 11.73 -15.35
CA ILE A 6 6.99 12.57 -14.72
C ILE A 6 5.63 11.84 -14.68
N GLY A 7 4.99 11.89 -13.51
CA GLY A 7 3.65 11.33 -13.28
C GLY A 7 3.69 9.83 -12.96
N GLY A 8 2.60 9.13 -13.24
CA GLY A 8 2.52 7.67 -13.06
C GLY A 8 2.54 7.19 -11.60
N GLY A 9 2.32 8.06 -10.62
CA GLY A 9 2.18 7.67 -9.21
C GLY A 9 0.97 6.75 -8.97
N THR A 10 1.02 5.98 -7.89
CA THR A 10 -0.16 5.28 -7.34
C THR A 10 -0.77 6.17 -6.26
N VAL A 11 -2.04 6.51 -6.40
CA VAL A 11 -2.76 7.38 -5.45
C VAL A 11 -3.75 6.57 -4.63
N PHE A 12 -3.85 6.88 -3.34
CA PHE A 12 -4.90 6.41 -2.44
C PHE A 12 -5.80 7.59 -2.12
N ILE A 13 -7.01 7.57 -2.66
CA ILE A 13 -7.87 8.75 -2.76
C ILE A 13 -8.36 9.17 -1.37
N ASP A 14 -8.88 8.22 -0.60
CA ASP A 14 -9.40 8.47 0.76
C ASP A 14 -8.28 8.85 1.75
N LEU A 15 -7.08 8.26 1.58
CA LEU A 15 -5.90 8.57 2.39
C LEU A 15 -5.19 9.87 1.95
N LYS A 16 -5.59 10.47 0.83
CA LYS A 16 -4.97 11.68 0.25
C LYS A 16 -3.45 11.57 0.15
N THR A 17 -2.97 10.39 -0.24
CA THR A 17 -1.53 10.12 -0.37
C THR A 17 -1.21 9.56 -1.74
N SER A 18 0.00 9.85 -2.20
CA SER A 18 0.52 9.37 -3.48
C SER A 18 1.89 8.74 -3.28
N VAL A 19 2.11 7.61 -3.92
CA VAL A 19 3.42 6.95 -3.96
C VAL A 19 3.97 7.07 -5.38
N SER A 20 5.11 7.73 -5.50
CA SER A 20 5.84 7.84 -6.77
C SER A 20 6.27 6.45 -7.26
N CYS A 21 6.26 6.25 -8.57
CA CYS A 21 6.79 5.04 -9.16
C CYS A 21 8.32 5.08 -9.07
N THR A 22 8.93 4.08 -8.44
CA THR A 22 10.40 3.96 -8.35
C THR A 22 10.84 2.65 -8.98
N LYS A 23 11.89 2.70 -9.81
CA LYS A 23 12.41 1.56 -10.55
C LYS A 23 12.76 0.43 -9.57
N ASN A 24 12.20 -0.75 -9.84
CA ASN A 24 12.37 -1.97 -9.02
C ASN A 24 11.84 -1.89 -7.57
N ALA A 25 11.20 -0.80 -7.17
CA ALA A 25 10.50 -0.76 -5.89
C ALA A 25 9.19 -1.57 -5.95
N ALA A 26 8.72 -1.99 -4.78
CA ALA A 26 7.43 -2.63 -4.60
C ALA A 26 6.60 -1.80 -3.62
N LEU A 27 5.30 -1.69 -3.92
CA LEU A 27 4.30 -1.11 -3.03
C LEU A 27 3.35 -2.22 -2.63
N PHE A 28 3.14 -2.38 -1.32
CA PHE A 28 2.27 -3.41 -0.76
C PHE A 28 1.36 -2.80 0.31
N TRP A 29 0.11 -3.22 0.31
CA TRP A 29 -0.92 -2.82 1.27
C TRP A 29 -1.99 -3.92 1.36
N TYR A 30 -2.87 -3.84 2.37
CA TYR A 30 -4.03 -4.71 2.49
C TYR A 30 -5.29 -4.02 1.94
N ASN A 31 -6.09 -4.76 1.17
CA ASN A 31 -7.41 -4.29 0.72
C ASN A 31 -8.54 -4.62 1.71
N LEU A 32 -8.28 -5.52 2.66
CA LEU A 32 -9.25 -6.01 3.64
C LEU A 32 -8.73 -5.72 5.04
N MET A 33 -9.64 -5.39 5.96
CA MET A 33 -9.40 -5.37 7.40
C MET A 33 -9.14 -6.79 7.91
N ARG A 34 -8.71 -6.93 9.18
CA ARG A 34 -8.54 -8.26 9.82
C ARG A 34 -9.83 -9.05 9.90
N SER A 35 -10.97 -8.36 9.94
CA SER A 35 -12.30 -8.98 9.91
C SER A 35 -12.69 -9.54 8.53
N GLY A 36 -11.91 -9.27 7.47
CA GLY A 36 -12.25 -9.61 6.09
C GLY A 36 -13.11 -8.55 5.39
N ALA A 37 -13.60 -7.54 6.10
CA ALA A 37 -14.32 -6.42 5.50
C ALA A 37 -13.39 -5.60 4.58
N VAL A 38 -13.94 -5.02 3.51
CA VAL A 38 -13.19 -4.15 2.60
C VAL A 38 -12.71 -2.89 3.35
N ASP A 39 -11.44 -2.56 3.20
CA ASP A 39 -10.87 -1.32 3.73
C ASP A 39 -10.95 -0.23 2.65
N MET A 40 -11.95 0.65 2.74
CA MET A 40 -12.15 1.73 1.77
C MET A 40 -10.94 2.66 1.63
N ARG A 41 -10.10 2.79 2.67
CA ARG A 41 -8.87 3.58 2.64
C ARG A 41 -7.89 3.08 1.57
N SER A 42 -7.99 1.80 1.19
CA SER A 42 -7.16 1.21 0.13
C SER A 42 -7.68 1.51 -1.28
N TYR A 43 -8.73 2.30 -1.45
CA TYR A 43 -9.22 2.70 -2.77
C TYR A 43 -8.15 3.52 -3.49
N HIS A 44 -7.69 2.98 -4.62
CA HIS A 44 -6.50 3.47 -5.30
C HIS A 44 -6.67 3.50 -6.82
N ALA A 45 -5.87 4.37 -7.44
CA ALA A 45 -5.78 4.49 -8.89
C ALA A 45 -4.32 4.76 -9.32
N ALA A 46 -4.06 4.62 -10.61
CA ALA A 46 -2.83 5.08 -11.22
C ALA A 46 -3.05 6.50 -11.78
N CYS A 47 -2.19 7.44 -11.42
CA CYS A 47 -2.14 8.74 -12.07
C CYS A 47 -1.65 8.59 -13.53
N PRO A 48 -2.05 9.52 -14.42
CA PRO A 48 -1.50 9.58 -15.77
C PRO A 48 0.03 9.66 -15.77
N VAL A 49 0.66 8.97 -16.72
CA VAL A 49 2.07 9.20 -17.07
C VAL A 49 2.13 10.43 -17.96
N LEU A 50 2.89 11.45 -17.56
CA LEU A 50 3.03 12.68 -18.33
C LEU A 50 4.22 12.61 -19.29
N THR A 51 5.31 11.99 -18.85
CA THR A 51 6.53 11.76 -19.64
C THR A 51 7.08 10.38 -19.33
N GLY A 52 7.52 9.67 -20.36
CA GLY A 52 8.16 8.35 -20.23
C GLY A 52 7.23 7.17 -20.36
N THR A 53 7.60 6.06 -19.71
CA THR A 53 6.83 4.82 -19.73
C THR A 53 6.88 4.11 -18.38
N LYS A 54 5.69 3.81 -17.83
CA LYS A 54 5.52 3.05 -16.59
C LYS A 54 5.14 1.61 -16.91
N TRP A 55 6.01 0.67 -16.51
CA TRP A 55 5.71 -0.75 -16.45
C TRP A 55 5.58 -1.17 -14.99
N THR A 56 4.46 -1.80 -14.65
CA THR A 56 4.19 -2.37 -13.33
C THR A 56 3.59 -3.77 -13.45
N ALA A 57 3.70 -4.55 -12.38
CA ALA A 57 3.13 -5.88 -12.27
C ALA A 57 2.39 -5.93 -10.94
N ASN A 58 1.16 -6.41 -11.00
CA ASN A 58 0.30 -6.51 -9.85
C ASN A 58 0.24 -7.98 -9.43
N LYS A 59 0.52 -8.26 -8.16
CA LYS A 59 0.30 -9.57 -7.56
C LYS A 59 -0.79 -9.44 -6.51
N TRP A 60 -1.87 -10.18 -6.68
CA TRP A 60 -2.95 -10.26 -5.70
C TRP A 60 -2.77 -11.49 -4.82
N PHE A 61 -2.99 -11.28 -3.53
CA PHE A 61 -3.04 -12.31 -2.51
C PHE A 61 -4.48 -12.36 -1.99
N HIS A 62 -5.11 -13.52 -2.14
CA HIS A 62 -6.47 -13.74 -1.65
C HIS A 62 -6.44 -14.17 -0.18
N GLU A 63 -7.51 -13.90 0.55
CA GLU A 63 -7.64 -14.28 1.97
C GLU A 63 -7.71 -15.79 2.17
N SER A 64 -8.33 -16.50 1.22
CA SER A 64 -8.48 -17.95 1.27
C SER A 64 -7.12 -18.64 1.15
N GLY A 65 -6.84 -19.57 2.05
CA GLY A 65 -5.57 -20.26 2.20
C GLY A 65 -4.52 -19.47 3.00
N GLN A 66 -4.87 -18.30 3.56
CA GLN A 66 -3.98 -17.48 4.40
C GLN A 66 -4.36 -17.45 5.89
N GLU A 67 -5.30 -18.27 6.32
CA GLU A 67 -5.92 -18.27 7.66
C GLU A 67 -4.87 -18.40 8.78
N TRP A 68 -3.81 -19.18 8.54
CA TRP A 68 -2.72 -19.40 9.49
C TRP A 68 -1.59 -18.38 9.39
N ARG A 69 -1.50 -17.65 8.26
CA ARG A 69 -0.47 -16.63 8.02
C ARG A 69 -0.94 -15.23 8.38
N ARG A 70 -2.22 -14.96 8.19
CA ARG A 70 -2.91 -13.73 8.58
C ARG A 70 -4.23 -14.09 9.29
N PRO A 71 -4.17 -14.42 10.59
CA PRO A 71 -5.36 -14.73 11.36
C PRO A 71 -6.33 -13.54 11.40
N CYS A 72 -7.62 -13.85 11.38
CA CYS A 72 -8.67 -12.85 11.57
C CYS A 72 -8.61 -12.23 12.97
N GLY A 73 -9.21 -11.05 13.11
CA GLY A 73 -9.39 -10.41 14.42
C GLY A 73 -10.40 -11.19 15.28
N LEU A 74 -10.23 -11.14 16.60
CA LEU A 74 -11.25 -11.66 17.51
C LEU A 74 -12.43 -10.70 17.64
N ASN A 75 -12.19 -9.41 17.35
CA ASN A 75 -13.21 -8.38 17.28
C ASN A 75 -13.27 -7.76 15.87
N GLN A 76 -14.45 -7.25 15.52
CA GLN A 76 -14.67 -6.61 14.22
C GLN A 76 -13.84 -5.34 14.01
N LEU A 77 -13.42 -4.69 15.09
CA LEU A 77 -12.64 -3.45 15.08
C LEU A 77 -11.13 -3.67 15.14
N ASP A 78 -10.67 -4.92 15.24
CA ASP A 78 -9.23 -5.21 15.24
C ASP A 78 -8.64 -4.79 13.89
N GLN A 79 -7.59 -3.97 13.92
CA GLN A 79 -6.88 -3.49 12.73
C GLN A 79 -5.39 -3.80 12.85
N GLU A 80 -4.72 -3.92 11.69
CA GLU A 80 -3.26 -3.90 11.67
C GLU A 80 -2.71 -2.52 12.05
N ARG A 81 -1.65 -2.49 12.86
CA ARG A 81 -0.87 -1.28 13.12
C ARG A 81 0.05 -0.93 11.95
N TYR A 82 0.58 -1.95 11.28
CA TYR A 82 1.42 -1.85 10.10
C TYR A 82 1.39 -3.20 9.35
N VAL A 83 1.86 -3.20 8.10
CA VAL A 83 1.99 -4.43 7.32
C VAL A 83 2.90 -5.43 8.04
N GLY A 84 2.35 -6.59 8.41
CA GLY A 84 3.12 -7.66 9.05
C GLY A 84 3.22 -7.59 10.58
N ASP A 85 2.34 -6.86 11.27
CA ASP A 85 2.30 -6.75 12.74
C ASP A 85 1.99 -8.05 13.52
N LEU A 86 2.03 -9.19 12.83
CA LEU A 86 1.86 -10.56 13.34
C LEU A 86 3.19 -11.16 13.81
N GLY A 87 3.89 -10.44 14.70
CA GLY A 87 5.16 -10.90 15.28
C GLY A 87 6.42 -10.50 14.52
N ALA A 88 6.31 -9.73 13.44
CA ALA A 88 7.48 -9.04 12.88
C ALA A 88 7.90 -7.87 13.80
N PRO A 89 9.19 -7.50 13.83
CA PRO A 89 9.63 -6.28 14.51
C PRO A 89 8.94 -5.04 13.93
N GLU A 90 8.56 -4.10 14.81
CA GLU A 90 7.99 -2.84 14.37
C GLU A 90 8.97 -2.06 13.47
N PRO A 91 8.53 -1.55 12.31
CA PRO A 91 9.39 -0.79 11.41
C PRO A 91 9.88 0.50 12.08
N LYS A 92 11.18 0.56 12.43
CA LYS A 92 11.78 1.75 13.08
C LYS A 92 11.88 2.99 12.17
N ARG A 93 11.73 2.83 10.84
CA ARG A 93 11.84 3.93 9.85
C ARG A 93 10.82 3.74 8.73
N HIS A 94 9.88 4.68 8.59
CA HIS A 94 8.93 4.75 7.47
C HIS A 94 9.53 5.54 6.30
N LEU A 95 10.55 4.99 5.62
CA LEU A 95 11.26 5.70 4.53
C LEU A 95 10.34 6.08 3.35
N ASN A 96 9.22 5.39 3.17
CA ASN A 96 8.35 5.49 2.00
C ASN A 96 7.14 6.41 2.19
N ILE A 97 6.92 6.94 3.41
CA ILE A 97 5.90 7.97 3.67
C ILE A 97 6.66 9.28 3.90
N ARG A 98 7.07 9.94 2.82
CA ARG A 98 7.37 11.37 2.90
C ARG A 98 6.03 12.06 3.11
N SER A 99 5.66 12.33 4.36
CA SER A 99 4.85 13.51 4.63
C SER A 99 5.61 14.65 3.97
N GLU A 100 5.03 15.30 2.96
CA GLU A 100 5.59 16.52 2.42
C GLU A 100 5.81 17.43 3.63
N LYS A 101 7.07 17.60 4.04
CA LYS A 101 7.43 18.70 4.94
C LYS A 101 6.89 19.93 4.23
N ALA A 102 5.93 20.59 4.88
CA ALA A 102 5.36 21.85 4.44
C ALA A 102 6.46 22.69 3.79
N ARG A 103 6.28 22.99 2.50
CA ARG A 103 7.08 24.01 1.81
C ARG A 103 7.09 25.23 2.74
N LYS A 104 8.27 25.58 3.26
CA LYS A 104 8.53 26.90 3.83
C LYS A 104 8.47 27.92 2.71
#